data_AF-A0AAU7CHJ7-F1
#
_entry.id   AF-A0AAU7CHJ7-F1
#
_cell.length_a   1.000
_cell.length_b   1.000
_cell.length_c   1.000
_cell.angle_alpha   90.00
_cell.angle_beta   90.00
_cell.angle_gamma   90.00
#
_symmetry.space_group_name_H-M   'P 1'
#
loop_
_entity.id
_entity.type
_entity.pdbx_description
1 polymer ?
#
loop_
_entity_poly.entity_id
_entity_poly.type
_entity_poly.pdbx_seq_one_letter_code
_entity_poly.pdbx_strand_id
1 'polypeptide(L)'
;MTQDIGGASRLYLQVLFEEGSLTGLTDGQLLERFATGRGDAAELAFTVLVERHGPMVQRACRGILRDDHEAMDAFQATFLVLIRKGRSLWIRDSLGPWLHRVACRAARRV
;
A
#
# COMPACT_ATOMS: atom_id res chain seq x y z
N MET A 1 15.85 17.23 -0.87
CA MET A 1 16.24 16.29 0.19
C MET A 1 15.84 14.89 -0.25
N THR A 2 16.61 14.37 -1.21
CA THR A 2 16.48 13.04 -1.81
C THR A 2 17.28 12.09 -0.93
N GLN A 3 16.61 11.34 -0.05
CA GLN A 3 17.25 10.26 0.69
C GLN A 3 16.43 8.99 0.55
N ASP A 4 17.16 7.97 0.10
CA ASP A 4 16.92 6.53 0.16
C ASP A 4 16.04 5.85 -0.89
N ILE A 5 16.53 5.82 -2.13
CA ILE A 5 16.13 4.85 -3.17
C ILE A 5 17.10 3.64 -3.19
N GLY A 6 18.17 3.69 -2.38
CA GLY A 6 19.25 2.69 -2.37
C GLY A 6 18.96 1.43 -1.55
N GLY A 7 18.17 1.55 -0.48
CA GLY A 7 17.78 0.41 0.37
C GLY A 7 16.80 -0.56 -0.30
N ALA A 8 15.79 -0.03 -1.00
CA ALA A 8 14.76 -0.83 -1.66
C ALA A 8 15.35 -1.77 -2.71
N SER A 9 16.30 -1.30 -3.52
CA SER A 9 16.93 -2.09 -4.59
C SER A 9 17.71 -3.29 -4.06
N ARG A 10 18.34 -3.18 -2.88
CA ARG A 10 19.11 -4.26 -2.27
C ARG A 10 18.19 -5.31 -1.63
N LEU A 11 17.07 -4.87 -1.05
CA LEU A 11 16.02 -5.75 -0.51
C LEU A 11 15.21 -6.46 -1.62
N TYR A 12 14.90 -5.76 -2.71
CA TYR A 12 14.27 -6.34 -3.90
C TYR A 12 15.12 -7.49 -4.47
N LEU A 13 16.46 -7.35 -4.49
CA LEU A 13 17.37 -8.40 -4.94
C LEU A 13 17.44 -9.59 -3.96
N GLN A 14 17.36 -9.38 -2.65
CA GLN A 14 17.37 -10.46 -1.66
C GLN A 14 16.10 -11.33 -1.75
N VAL A 15 14.92 -10.73 -1.91
CA VAL A 15 13.66 -11.49 -2.04
C VAL A 15 13.51 -12.17 -3.40
N LEU A 16 14.05 -11.58 -4.47
CA LEU A 16 14.16 -12.25 -5.77
C LEU A 16 14.90 -13.59 -5.67
N PHE A 17 15.87 -13.69 -4.75
CA PHE A 17 16.67 -14.90 -4.54
C PHE A 17 15.99 -15.95 -3.63
N GLU A 18 15.12 -15.56 -2.70
CA GLU A 18 14.46 -16.51 -1.77
C GLU A 18 13.00 -16.87 -2.11
N GLU A 19 12.18 -15.97 -2.70
CA GLU A 19 10.74 -16.21 -2.86
C GLU A 19 10.14 -15.89 -4.25
N GLY A 20 10.93 -15.34 -5.18
CA GLY A 20 10.47 -14.95 -6.51
C GLY A 20 9.94 -13.51 -6.58
N SER A 21 9.83 -12.98 -7.81
CA SER A 21 9.57 -11.55 -8.06
C SER A 21 8.21 -11.07 -7.53
N LEU A 22 8.21 -10.24 -6.48
CA LEU A 22 7.00 -9.59 -5.96
C LEU A 22 6.32 -8.66 -6.98
N THR A 23 7.05 -8.18 -7.98
CA THR A 23 6.51 -7.25 -8.99
C THR A 23 5.51 -7.92 -9.95
N GLY A 24 5.58 -9.25 -10.10
CA GLY A 24 4.66 -10.03 -10.92
C GLY A 24 3.38 -10.48 -10.20
N LEU A 25 3.26 -10.20 -8.91
CA LEU A 25 2.14 -10.66 -8.10
C LEU A 25 0.90 -9.78 -8.26
N THR A 26 -0.26 -10.44 -8.24
CA THR A 26 -1.56 -9.77 -8.14
C THR A 26 -1.71 -9.08 -6.78
N ASP A 27 -2.64 -8.13 -6.68
CA ASP A 27 -2.94 -7.48 -5.40
C ASP A 27 -3.40 -8.49 -4.35
N GLY A 28 -4.13 -9.53 -4.76
CA GLY A 28 -4.58 -10.60 -3.88
C GLY A 28 -3.42 -11.39 -3.27
N GLN A 29 -2.44 -11.77 -4.09
CA GLN A 29 -1.26 -12.51 -3.63
C GLN A 29 -0.35 -11.66 -2.72
N LEU A 30 -0.20 -10.37 -3.02
CA LEU A 30 0.52 -9.44 -2.15
C LEU A 30 -0.20 -9.25 -0.82
N LEU A 31 -1.53 -9.12 -0.86
CA LEU A 31 -2.35 -9.00 0.34
C LEU A 31 -2.31 -10.26 1.20
N GLU A 32 -2.35 -11.44 0.59
CA GLU A 32 -2.21 -12.72 1.28
C GLU A 32 -0.85 -12.86 1.96
N ARG A 33 0.25 -12.53 1.25
CA ARG A 33 1.60 -12.53 1.83
C ARG A 33 1.72 -11.54 2.98
N PHE A 34 1.18 -10.33 2.84
CA PHE A 34 1.13 -9.35 3.92
C PHE A 34 0.29 -9.84 5.13
N ALA A 35 -0.83 -10.51 4.87
CA ALA A 35 -1.75 -10.95 5.92
C ALA A 35 -1.24 -12.15 6.72
N THR A 36 -0.55 -13.09 6.05
CA THR A 36 -0.09 -14.36 6.62
C THR A 36 1.39 -14.37 7.02
N GLY A 37 2.21 -13.54 6.38
CA GLY A 37 3.64 -13.44 6.62
C GLY A 37 4.02 -12.71 7.90
N ARG A 38 5.32 -12.73 8.21
CA ARG A 38 5.96 -11.95 9.27
C ARG A 38 7.32 -11.45 8.79
N GLY A 39 7.81 -10.38 9.42
CA GLY A 39 9.12 -9.80 9.10
C GLY A 39 9.17 -9.20 7.68
N ASP A 40 10.38 -9.12 7.15
CA ASP A 40 10.73 -8.37 5.94
C ASP A 40 9.88 -8.72 4.71
N ALA A 41 9.50 -9.99 4.53
CA ALA A 41 8.68 -10.42 3.40
C ALA A 41 7.27 -9.80 3.42
N ALA A 42 6.64 -9.72 4.61
CA ALA A 42 5.33 -9.09 4.76
C ALA A 42 5.42 -7.56 4.59
N GLU A 43 6.49 -6.95 5.10
CA GLU A 43 6.76 -5.52 4.94
C GLU A 43 6.99 -5.14 3.48
N LEU A 44 7.71 -5.96 2.72
CA LEU A 44 7.92 -5.77 1.29
C LEU A 44 6.63 -5.95 0.50
N ALA A 45 5.82 -6.96 0.80
CA ALA A 45 4.52 -7.13 0.14
C ALA A 45 3.59 -5.92 0.35
N PHE A 46 3.58 -5.37 1.58
CA PHE A 46 2.86 -4.14 1.88
C PHE A 46 3.45 -2.93 1.12
N THR A 47 4.77 -2.81 1.06
CA THR A 47 5.45 -1.73 0.34
C THR A 47 5.07 -1.72 -1.14
N VAL A 48 5.06 -2.89 -1.80
CA VAL A 48 4.61 -3.01 -3.19
C VAL A 48 3.15 -2.58 -3.37
N LEU A 49 2.26 -2.91 -2.42
CA LEU A 49 0.86 -2.44 -2.46
C LEU A 49 0.78 -0.91 -2.32
N VAL A 50 1.57 -0.29 -1.44
CA VAL A 50 1.64 1.17 -1.28
C VAL A 50 2.20 1.83 -2.53
N GLU A 51 3.28 1.31 -3.11
CA GLU A 51 3.88 1.84 -4.34
C GLU A 51 2.90 1.77 -5.51
N ARG A 52 2.19 0.64 -5.66
CA ARG A 52 1.23 0.42 -6.76
C ARG A 52 0.00 1.32 -6.66
N HIS A 53 -0.54 1.51 -5.45
CA HIS A 53 -1.82 2.21 -5.25
C HIS A 53 -1.69 3.63 -4.71
N GLY A 54 -0.51 4.01 -4.22
CA GLY A 54 -0.21 5.30 -3.60
C GLY A 54 -0.61 6.50 -4.47
N PRO A 55 -0.21 6.56 -5.75
CA PRO A 55 -0.58 7.68 -6.62
C PRO A 55 -2.10 7.87 -6.78
N MET A 56 -2.86 6.77 -6.81
CA MET A 56 -4.33 6.81 -6.90
C MET A 56 -4.95 7.30 -5.59
N VAL A 57 -4.49 6.79 -4.44
CA VAL A 57 -4.97 7.21 -3.12
C VAL A 57 -4.65 8.69 -2.88
N GLN A 58 -3.43 9.13 -3.20
CA GLN A 58 -3.03 10.53 -3.05
C GLN A 58 -3.89 11.47 -3.90
N ARG A 59 -4.17 11.10 -5.16
CA ARG A 59 -5.06 11.87 -6.03
C ARG A 59 -6.48 11.93 -5.47
N ALA A 60 -7.01 10.83 -4.92
CA ALA A 60 -8.34 10.79 -4.33
C ALA A 60 -8.44 11.70 -3.09
N CYS A 61 -7.45 11.68 -2.19
CA CYS A 61 -7.43 12.56 -1.02
C CYS A 61 -7.36 14.03 -1.42
N ARG A 62 -6.42 14.41 -2.30
CA ARG A 62 -6.28 15.79 -2.81
C ARG A 62 -7.47 16.30 -3.62
N GLY A 63 -8.23 15.40 -4.23
CA GLY A 63 -9.47 15.76 -4.92
C GLY A 63 -10.58 16.23 -3.97
N ILE A 64 -10.50 15.85 -2.70
CA ILE A 64 -11.50 16.18 -1.66
C ILE A 64 -10.96 17.27 -0.73
N LEU A 65 -9.73 17.10 -0.25
CA LEU A 65 -9.05 17.99 0.66
C LEU A 65 -8.16 18.94 -0.14
N ARG A 66 -8.34 20.25 0.07
CA ARG A 66 -7.54 21.29 -0.59
C ARG A 66 -6.25 21.60 0.16
N ASP A 67 -6.19 21.25 1.44
CA ASP A 67 -5.00 21.36 2.27
C ASP A 67 -4.11 20.11 2.10
N ASP A 68 -2.83 20.33 1.85
CA ASP A 68 -1.87 19.24 1.59
C ASP A 68 -1.54 18.42 2.86
N HIS A 69 -1.60 19.02 4.05
CA HIS A 69 -1.39 18.32 5.31
C HIS A 69 -2.57 17.41 5.63
N GLU A 70 -3.80 17.93 5.54
CA GLU A 70 -5.02 17.12 5.68
C GLU A 70 -5.06 15.98 4.67
N ALA A 71 -4.69 16.24 3.41
CA ALA A 71 -4.62 15.21 2.39
C ALA A 71 -3.59 14.12 2.70
N MET A 72 -2.45 14.49 3.29
CA MET A 72 -1.44 13.54 3.77
C MET A 72 -1.97 12.69 4.92
N ASP A 73 -2.70 13.30 5.87
CA ASP A 73 -3.31 12.57 7.00
C ASP A 73 -4.35 11.55 6.51
N ALA A 74 -5.18 11.93 5.54
CA ALA A 74 -6.14 11.02 4.92
C ALA A 74 -5.46 9.88 4.13
N PHE A 75 -4.34 10.17 3.46
CA PHE A 75 -3.52 9.17 2.78
C PHE A 75 -2.97 8.15 3.79
N GLN A 76 -2.35 8.62 4.87
CA GLN A 76 -1.83 7.76 5.92
C GLN A 76 -2.94 6.94 6.59
N ALA A 77 -4.07 7.57 6.92
CA ALA A 77 -5.23 6.90 7.49
C ALA A 77 -5.77 5.77 6.59
N THR A 78 -5.70 5.93 5.27
CA THR A 78 -6.13 4.92 4.30
C THR A 78 -5.31 3.63 4.42
N PHE A 79 -3.98 3.76 4.41
CA PHE A 79 -3.10 2.60 4.54
C PHE A 79 -3.08 2.03 5.96
N LEU A 80 -3.29 2.85 6.99
CA LEU A 80 -3.53 2.36 8.35
C LEU A 80 -4.82 1.51 8.44
N VAL A 81 -5.87 1.86 7.70
CA VAL A 81 -7.08 1.02 7.61
C VAL A 81 -6.80 -0.27 6.85
N LEU A 82 -5.96 -0.25 5.81
CA LEU A 82 -5.50 -1.46 5.13
C LEU A 82 -4.75 -2.39 6.09
N ILE A 83 -3.84 -1.88 6.92
CA ILE A 83 -3.13 -2.70 7.91
C ILE A 83 -4.11 -3.38 8.86
N ARG A 84 -5.10 -2.63 9.38
CA ARG A 84 -6.09 -3.16 10.32
C ARG A 84 -7.06 -4.16 9.70
N LYS A 85 -7.38 -4.01 8.41
CA LYS A 85 -8.38 -4.85 7.71
C LYS A 85 -7.78 -5.89 6.78
N GLY A 86 -6.49 -5.82 6.47
CA GLY A 86 -5.86 -6.63 5.43
C GLY A 86 -6.06 -8.12 5.63
N ARG A 87 -6.06 -8.58 6.90
CA ARG A 87 -6.28 -9.99 7.26
C ARG A 87 -7.70 -10.50 7.03
N SER A 88 -8.69 -9.62 6.92
CA SER A 88 -10.10 -10.00 6.66
C SER A 88 -10.57 -9.61 5.26
N LEU A 89 -9.71 -8.95 4.47
CA LEU A 89 -10.03 -8.59 3.10
C LEU A 89 -9.70 -9.77 2.17
N TRP A 90 -10.71 -10.22 1.44
CA TRP A 90 -10.52 -11.12 0.32
C TRP A 90 -10.60 -10.34 -1.00
N ILE A 91 -9.47 -10.23 -1.69
CA ILE A 91 -9.33 -9.52 -2.96
C ILE A 91 -8.67 -10.49 -3.93
N ARG A 92 -9.32 -10.76 -5.06
CA ARG A 92 -8.78 -11.66 -6.08
C ARG A 92 -7.82 -10.93 -7.02
N ASP A 93 -8.28 -9.82 -7.61
CA ASP A 93 -7.57 -9.18 -8.73
C ASP A 93 -7.02 -7.80 -8.39
N SER A 94 -7.86 -6.89 -7.87
CA SER A 94 -7.43 -5.51 -7.58
C SER A 94 -7.96 -4.96 -6.26
N LEU A 95 -7.06 -4.38 -5.49
CA LEU A 95 -7.33 -3.66 -4.25
C LEU A 95 -7.75 -2.19 -4.49
N GLY A 96 -7.53 -1.70 -5.72
CA GLY A 96 -7.76 -0.29 -6.10
C GLY A 96 -9.16 0.24 -5.77
N PRO A 97 -10.26 -0.43 -6.17
CA PRO A 97 -11.62 0.04 -5.87
C PRO A 97 -11.93 0.11 -4.37
N TRP A 98 -11.33 -0.78 -3.57
CA TRP A 98 -11.48 -0.75 -2.12
C TRP A 98 -10.70 0.41 -1.51
N LEU A 99 -9.43 0.59 -1.90
CA LEU A 99 -8.58 1.69 -1.43
C LEU A 99 -9.16 3.05 -1.80
N HIS A 100 -9.68 3.21 -3.01
CA HIS A 100 -10.33 4.46 -3.42
C HIS A 100 -11.50 4.82 -2.50
N ARG A 101 -12.35 3.85 -2.17
CA ARG A 101 -13.48 4.08 -1.24
C ARG A 101 -13.02 4.42 0.17
N VAL A 102 -11.96 3.77 0.66
CA VAL A 102 -11.38 4.09 1.96
C VAL A 102 -10.77 5.48 1.96
N ALA A 103 -10.03 5.86 0.92
CA ALA A 103 -9.45 7.19 0.73
C ALA A 103 -10.51 8.28 0.77
N CYS A 104 -11.57 8.15 -0.02
CA CYS A 104 -12.66 9.12 -0.01
C CYS A 104 -13.36 9.23 1.35
N ARG A 105 -13.45 8.13 2.11
CA ARG A 105 -14.04 8.14 3.45
C ARG A 105 -13.12 8.76 4.49
N ALA A 106 -11.81 8.49 4.42
CA ALA A 106 -10.82 9.09 5.29
C ALA A 106 -10.78 10.61 5.06
N ALA A 107 -10.72 11.03 3.81
CA ALA A 107 -10.67 12.45 3.44
C ALA A 107 -11.92 13.24 3.84
N ARG A 108 -13.08 12.60 3.99
CA ARG A 108 -14.32 13.26 4.47
C ARG A 108 -14.43 13.34 6.00
N ARG A 109 -13.44 12.82 6.73
CA ARG A 109 -13.43 12.74 8.20
C ARG A 109 -12.29 13.53 8.83
N VAL A 110 -11.39 14.05 8.00
CA VAL A 110 -10.49 15.15 8.38
C VAL A 110 -11.35 16.41 8.41
#